data_AF-A0A921KDL5-F1
#
_entry.id   AF-A0A921KDL5-F1
#
_cell.length_a   1.000
_cell.length_b   1.000
_cell.length_c   1.000
_cell.angle_alpha   90.00
_cell.angle_beta   90.00
_cell.angle_gamma   90.00
#
_symmetry.space_group_name_H-M   'P 1'
#
loop_
_entity.id
_entity.type
_entity.pdbx_description
1 polymer ?
#
loop_
_entity_poly.entity_id
_entity_poly.type
_entity_poly.pdbx_seq_one_letter_code
_entity_poly.pdbx_strand_id
1 'polypeptide(L)'
;MLMHESMELIKKYGGCPECGNDKVGGEPSQGALIIEDEVFTRSCKCGWKLVVDRRIKHQAMMTKKRGSKLVGGCYEVSIHGLGRKLLPLLELKEKAGVTRINQHAKIEDWLNSGEGRKWALEVPAESVY
;
A
#
# COMPACT_ATOMS: atom_id res chain seq x y z
N MET A 1 -5.38 2.33 6.83
CA MET A 1 -5.56 3.78 6.61
C MET A 1 -5.96 4.42 7.92
N LEU A 2 -5.34 5.53 8.32
CA LEU A 2 -5.71 6.20 9.57
C LEU A 2 -7.03 6.95 9.38
N MET A 3 -7.84 7.03 10.45
CA MET A 3 -9.16 7.69 10.44
C MET A 3 -9.13 9.11 9.84
N HIS A 4 -8.10 9.91 10.15
CA HIS A 4 -8.00 11.28 9.65
C HIS A 4 -7.83 11.35 8.13
N GLU A 5 -7.02 10.46 7.55
CA GLU A 5 -6.79 10.37 6.11
C GLU A 5 -8.07 9.99 5.37
N SER A 6 -8.82 9.04 5.93
CA SER A 6 -10.13 8.63 5.43
C SER A 6 -11.09 9.81 5.41
N MET A 7 -11.11 10.62 6.48
CA MET A 7 -11.97 11.81 6.56
C MET A 7 -11.60 12.87 5.51
N GLU A 8 -10.32 13.06 5.20
CA GLU A 8 -9.89 13.97 4.13
C GLU A 8 -10.36 13.49 2.75
N LEU A 9 -10.27 12.19 2.48
CA LEU A 9 -10.80 11.60 1.26
C LEU A 9 -12.32 11.75 1.17
N ILE A 10 -13.05 11.53 2.27
CA ILE A 10 -14.50 11.75 2.31
C ILE A 10 -14.84 13.22 2.06
N LYS A 11 -14.09 14.17 2.61
CA LYS A 11 -14.32 15.60 2.33
C LYS A 11 -14.07 15.95 0.87
N LYS A 12 -12.99 15.43 0.27
CA LYS A 12 -12.61 15.71 -1.11
C LYS A 12 -13.53 15.04 -2.13
N TYR A 13 -14.00 13.83 -1.82
CA TYR A 13 -14.73 12.94 -2.72
C TYR A 13 -16.14 12.61 -2.20
N GLY A 14 -16.66 13.42 -1.29
CA GLY A 14 -18.01 13.28 -0.75
C GLY A 14 -19.03 13.47 -1.85
N GLY A 15 -18.88 14.56 -2.61
CA GLY A 15 -19.60 14.80 -3.86
C GLY A 15 -18.95 14.08 -5.04
N CYS A 16 -19.78 13.46 -5.88
CA CYS A 16 -19.34 12.91 -7.16
C CYS A 16 -18.89 14.05 -8.09
N PRO A 17 -17.66 13.99 -8.65
CA PRO A 17 -17.18 15.03 -9.57
C PRO A 17 -17.93 15.06 -10.90
N GLU A 18 -18.62 13.98 -11.29
CA GLU A 18 -19.34 13.91 -12.57
C GLU A 18 -20.79 14.42 -12.48
N CYS A 19 -21.51 14.04 -11.42
CA CYS A 19 -22.94 14.36 -11.30
C CYS A 19 -23.29 15.22 -10.07
N GLY A 20 -22.30 15.60 -9.25
CA GLY A 20 -22.49 16.40 -8.03
C GLY A 20 -23.15 15.64 -6.87
N ASN A 21 -23.54 14.38 -7.05
CA ASN A 21 -24.25 13.60 -6.03
C ASN A 21 -23.34 13.30 -4.82
N ASP A 22 -23.75 13.77 -3.65
CA ASP A 22 -23.06 13.55 -2.37
C ASP A 22 -23.54 12.29 -1.63
N LYS A 23 -24.63 11.67 -2.09
CA LYS A 23 -25.25 10.54 -1.39
C LYS A 23 -24.49 9.22 -1.62
N VAL A 24 -24.50 8.39 -0.58
CA VAL A 24 -23.96 7.01 -0.59
C VAL A 24 -25.08 6.07 -0.14
N GLY A 25 -25.24 4.92 -0.80
CA GLY A 25 -26.23 3.90 -0.43
C GLY A 25 -27.68 4.27 -0.82
N GLY A 26 -28.65 3.73 -0.08
CA GLY A 26 -30.09 3.93 -0.29
C GLY A 26 -30.72 3.05 -1.38
N GLU A 27 -32.03 3.22 -1.60
CA GLU A 27 -32.78 2.61 -2.70
C GLU A 27 -33.53 3.70 -3.50
N PRO A 28 -33.34 3.79 -4.83
CA PRO A 28 -32.30 3.12 -5.61
C PRO A 28 -30.89 3.58 -5.17
N SER A 29 -29.90 2.68 -5.26
CA SER A 29 -28.55 2.95 -4.77
C SER A 29 -27.93 4.19 -5.43
N GLN A 30 -27.40 5.07 -4.59
CA GLN A 30 -26.73 6.30 -5.03
C GLN A 30 -25.22 6.11 -5.22
N GLY A 31 -24.69 4.93 -4.88
CA GLY A 31 -23.25 4.60 -4.91
C GLY A 31 -22.78 3.93 -3.61
N ALA A 32 -21.50 3.63 -3.49
CA ALA A 32 -20.92 3.01 -2.30
C ALA A 32 -19.73 3.81 -1.76
N LEU A 33 -19.48 3.66 -0.46
CA LEU A 33 -18.26 4.11 0.23
C LEU A 33 -17.78 2.90 1.02
N ILE A 34 -16.60 2.39 0.69
CA ILE A 34 -16.01 1.22 1.31
C ILE A 34 -14.60 1.61 1.74
N ILE A 35 -14.32 1.47 3.03
CA ILE A 35 -13.01 1.74 3.60
C ILE A 35 -12.59 0.44 4.27
N GLU A 36 -11.71 -0.30 3.61
CA GLU A 36 -11.19 -1.56 4.09
C GLU A 36 -9.67 -1.48 4.15
N ASP A 37 -9.12 -1.71 5.35
CA ASP A 37 -7.68 -1.68 5.60
C ASP A 37 -7.05 -0.34 5.14
N GLU A 38 -6.28 -0.34 4.05
CA GLU A 38 -5.57 0.78 3.46
C GLU A 38 -6.18 1.27 2.14
N VAL A 39 -7.37 0.77 1.80
CA VAL A 39 -8.03 1.01 0.52
C VAL A 39 -9.34 1.77 0.74
N PHE A 40 -9.43 2.94 0.14
CA PHE A 40 -10.64 3.75 0.08
C PHE A 40 -11.28 3.57 -1.29
N THR A 41 -12.52 3.09 -1.33
CA THR A 41 -13.29 2.97 -2.56
C THR A 41 -14.55 3.81 -2.47
N ARG A 42 -14.73 4.71 -3.43
CA ARG A 42 -15.96 5.48 -3.61
C ARG A 42 -16.52 5.21 -4.99
N SER A 43 -17.80 4.91 -5.08
CA SER A 43 -18.52 4.79 -6.35
C SER A 43 -19.80 5.62 -6.32
N CYS A 44 -20.26 6.04 -7.50
CA CYS A 44 -21.51 6.74 -7.69
C CYS A 44 -22.37 6.05 -8.74
N LYS A 45 -23.70 6.19 -8.63
CA LYS A 45 -24.67 5.63 -9.58
C LYS A 45 -24.48 6.09 -11.04
N CYS A 46 -23.82 7.23 -11.26
CA CYS A 46 -23.59 7.76 -12.60
C CYS A 46 -22.48 7.03 -13.37
N GLY A 47 -21.77 6.09 -12.73
CA GLY A 47 -20.66 5.33 -13.31
C GLY A 47 -19.29 5.71 -12.74
N TRP A 48 -19.18 6.86 -12.06
CA TRP A 48 -17.93 7.29 -11.45
C TRP A 48 -17.46 6.31 -10.35
N LYS A 49 -16.19 5.93 -10.39
CA LYS A 49 -15.54 5.10 -9.37
C LYS A 49 -14.12 5.59 -9.11
N LEU A 50 -13.79 5.72 -7.83
CA LEU A 50 -12.48 6.07 -7.32
C LEU A 50 -12.00 4.98 -6.36
N VAL A 51 -10.77 4.53 -6.57
CA VAL A 51 -10.07 3.63 -5.65
C VAL A 51 -8.75 4.29 -5.28
N VAL A 52 -8.59 4.60 -3.99
CA VAL A 52 -7.34 5.13 -3.42
C VAL A 52 -6.74 4.03 -2.58
N ASP A 53 -5.72 3.37 -3.12
CA ASP A 53 -4.95 2.33 -2.45
C ASP A 53 -3.67 2.94 -1.88
N ARG A 54 -3.51 2.87 -0.56
CA ARG A 54 -2.32 3.41 0.14
C ARG A 54 -1.38 2.33 0.66
N ARG A 55 -1.58 1.08 0.23
CA ARG A 55 -0.75 -0.04 0.66
C ARG A 55 0.68 0.13 0.18
N ILE A 56 1.62 -0.35 0.99
CA ILE A 56 2.99 -0.57 0.54
C ILE A 56 2.96 -1.72 -0.46
N LYS A 57 3.38 -1.45 -1.70
CA LYS A 57 3.41 -2.43 -2.78
C LYS A 57 4.82 -2.75 -3.21
N HIS A 58 5.07 -4.01 -3.50
CA HIS A 58 6.29 -4.43 -4.15
C HIS A 58 6.38 -3.86 -5.57
N GLN A 59 7.57 -3.41 -5.98
CA GLN A 59 7.84 -2.99 -7.35
C GLN A 59 8.90 -3.87 -8.00
N ALA A 60 10.05 -4.00 -7.35
CA ALA A 60 11.18 -4.74 -7.86
C ALA A 60 12.05 -5.25 -6.72
N MET A 61 12.92 -6.21 -7.00
CA MET A 61 13.96 -6.60 -6.07
C MET A 61 15.25 -6.90 -6.83
N MET A 62 16.37 -6.62 -6.17
CA MET A 62 17.69 -6.99 -6.62
C MET A 62 18.33 -7.85 -5.55
N THR A 63 18.80 -9.04 -5.91
CA THR A 63 19.48 -9.94 -4.95
C THR A 63 20.96 -10.04 -5.27
N LYS A 64 21.82 -9.87 -4.27
CA LYS A 64 23.26 -10.16 -4.33
C LYS A 64 23.48 -11.58 -3.81
N LYS A 65 24.08 -12.46 -4.61
CA LYS A 65 24.37 -13.87 -4.25
C LYS A 65 25.87 -14.15 -4.35
N ARG A 66 26.40 -14.96 -3.44
CA ARG A 66 27.75 -15.52 -3.50
C ARG A 66 27.62 -17.04 -3.51
N GLY A 67 27.78 -17.64 -4.69
CA GLY A 67 27.35 -19.02 -4.94
C GLY A 67 25.84 -19.17 -4.71
N SER A 68 25.43 -20.20 -3.97
CA SER A 68 24.03 -20.44 -3.62
C SER A 68 23.50 -19.57 -2.47
N LYS A 69 24.39 -18.82 -1.78
CA LYS A 69 24.02 -18.03 -0.59
C LYS A 69 23.58 -16.62 -0.99
N LEU A 70 22.42 -16.21 -0.51
CA LEU A 70 21.97 -14.82 -0.55
C LEU A 70 22.79 -14.00 0.45
N VAL A 71 23.51 -12.99 -0.02
CA VAL A 71 24.43 -12.17 0.78
C VAL A 71 23.99 -10.71 0.91
N GLY A 72 22.96 -10.30 0.18
CA GLY A 72 22.43 -8.94 0.25
C GLY A 72 21.41 -8.68 -0.85
N GLY A 73 21.01 -7.41 -0.97
CA GLY A 73 20.09 -6.96 -2.01
C GLY A 73 19.19 -5.84 -1.53
N CYS A 74 18.38 -5.34 -2.45
CA CYS A 74 17.42 -4.28 -2.20
C CYS A 74 16.02 -4.78 -2.60
N TYR A 75 15.02 -4.43 -1.79
CA TYR A 75 13.62 -4.68 -2.08
C TYR A 75 12.92 -3.35 -2.30
N GLU A 76 12.60 -3.04 -3.55
CA GLU A 76 11.93 -1.80 -3.93
C GLU A 76 10.43 -1.89 -3.63
N VAL A 77 9.96 -0.91 -2.87
CA VAL A 77 8.55 -0.72 -2.56
C VAL A 77 8.07 0.67 -2.95
N SER A 78 6.79 0.76 -3.25
CA SER A 78 6.09 2.02 -3.39
C SER A 78 5.34 2.33 -2.10
N ILE A 79 5.65 3.46 -1.47
CA ILE A 79 4.99 3.94 -0.26
C ILE A 79 4.21 5.22 -0.61
N HIS A 80 2.90 5.21 -0.36
CA HIS A 80 2.07 6.38 -0.61
C HIS A 80 2.56 7.59 0.19
N GLY A 81 2.80 8.72 -0.48
CA GLY A 81 3.31 9.97 0.11
C GLY A 81 4.84 10.10 0.15
N LEU A 82 5.60 9.01 0.09
CA LEU A 82 7.07 9.01 0.09
C LEU A 82 7.69 8.60 -1.25
N GLY A 83 6.91 7.97 -2.14
CA GLY A 83 7.38 7.50 -3.43
C GLY A 83 8.04 6.12 -3.34
N ARG A 84 9.10 5.88 -4.13
CA ARG A 84 9.83 4.61 -4.14
C ARG A 84 10.87 4.60 -3.03
N LYS A 85 10.96 3.48 -2.32
CA LYS A 85 11.98 3.25 -1.29
C LYS A 85 12.62 1.88 -1.48
N LEU A 86 13.93 1.83 -1.36
CA LEU A 86 14.70 0.59 -1.35
C LEU A 86 14.85 0.12 0.09
N LEU A 87 14.31 -1.05 0.40
CA LEU A 87 14.40 -1.66 1.71
C LEU A 87 15.55 -2.69 1.75
N PRO A 88 16.24 -2.82 2.89
CA PRO A 88 17.28 -3.84 3.07
C PRO A 88 16.67 -5.24 2.96
N LEU A 89 17.07 -5.99 1.93
CA LEU A 89 16.40 -7.23 1.55
C LEU A 89 16.55 -8.34 2.60
N LEU A 90 17.73 -8.44 3.23
CA LEU A 90 17.99 -9.47 4.24
C LEU A 90 17.21 -9.22 5.53
N GLU A 91 17.20 -7.98 6.01
CA GLU A 91 16.41 -7.60 7.19
C GLU A 91 14.92 -7.76 6.92
N LEU A 92 14.44 -7.32 5.76
CA LEU A 92 13.04 -7.50 5.37
C LEU A 92 12.65 -8.99 5.34
N LYS A 93 13.53 -9.84 4.81
CA LYS A 93 13.31 -11.29 4.77
C LYS A 93 13.13 -11.88 6.16
N GLU A 94 14.00 -11.48 7.10
CA GLU A 94 13.98 -11.94 8.48
C GLU A 94 12.73 -11.45 9.21
N LYS A 95 12.44 -10.14 9.10
CA LYS A 95 11.29 -9.49 9.74
C LYS A 95 9.94 -10.02 9.25
N ALA A 96 9.80 -10.22 7.93
CA ALA A 96 8.60 -10.79 7.34
C ALA A 96 8.48 -12.32 7.56
N GLY A 97 9.50 -12.95 8.16
CA GLY A 97 9.50 -14.39 8.44
C GLY A 97 9.43 -15.28 7.19
N VAL A 98 9.90 -14.78 6.04
CA VAL A 98 9.79 -15.49 4.76
C VAL A 98 11.04 -16.33 4.47
N THR A 99 10.84 -17.58 4.04
CA THR A 99 11.96 -18.47 3.68
C THR A 99 12.58 -18.07 2.33
N ARG A 100 11.76 -17.55 1.41
CA ARG A 100 12.17 -17.10 0.07
C ARG A 100 11.70 -15.66 -0.15
N ILE A 101 12.57 -14.83 -0.71
CA ILE A 101 12.27 -13.41 -0.93
C ILE A 101 11.21 -13.17 -2.04
N ASN A 102 10.93 -14.16 -2.87
CA ASN A 102 9.86 -14.08 -3.86
C ASN A 102 8.45 -14.33 -3.27
N GLN A 103 8.32 -14.52 -1.95
CA GLN A 103 7.04 -14.58 -1.27
C GLN A 103 6.43 -13.18 -1.09
N HIS A 104 6.29 -12.44 -2.19
CA HIS A 104 5.90 -11.04 -2.22
C HIS A 104 4.61 -10.77 -1.45
N ALA A 105 3.58 -11.62 -1.63
CA ALA A 105 2.32 -11.47 -0.92
C ALA A 105 2.47 -11.48 0.62
N LYS A 106 3.35 -12.35 1.16
CA LYS A 106 3.63 -12.39 2.61
C LYS A 106 4.42 -11.17 3.07
N ILE A 107 5.37 -10.73 2.24
CA ILE A 107 6.16 -9.53 2.52
C ILE A 107 5.26 -8.30 2.52
N GLU A 108 4.36 -8.17 1.54
CA GLU A 108 3.39 -7.08 1.45
C GLU A 108 2.39 -7.11 2.59
N ASP A 109 1.87 -8.28 2.97
CA ASP A 109 1.00 -8.44 4.14
C ASP A 109 1.69 -7.93 5.41
N TRP A 110 2.94 -8.34 5.63
CA TRP A 110 3.74 -7.85 6.75
C TRP A 110 4.03 -6.35 6.63
N LEU A 111 4.42 -5.83 5.48
CA LEU A 111 4.67 -4.39 5.25
C LEU A 111 3.43 -3.52 5.47
N ASN A 112 2.24 -4.07 5.25
CA ASN A 112 0.97 -3.38 5.49
C ASN A 112 0.41 -3.61 6.90
N SER A 113 1.07 -4.45 7.72
CA SER A 113 0.81 -4.52 9.15
C SER A 113 1.27 -3.24 9.86
N GLY A 114 0.76 -2.99 11.07
CA GLY A 114 1.16 -1.82 11.86
C GLY A 114 2.66 -1.77 12.15
N GLU A 115 3.28 -2.92 12.45
CA GLU A 115 4.72 -3.02 12.74
C GLU A 115 5.57 -2.90 11.47
N GLY A 116 5.23 -3.65 10.42
CA GLY A 116 6.00 -3.64 9.18
C GLY A 116 5.93 -2.31 8.45
N ARG A 117 4.79 -1.61 8.52
CA ARG A 117 4.66 -0.27 7.96
C ARG A 117 5.53 0.73 8.68
N LYS A 118 5.49 0.72 10.02
CA LYS A 118 6.34 1.59 10.85
C LYS A 118 7.82 1.35 10.53
N TRP A 119 8.24 0.09 10.48
CA TRP A 119 9.60 -0.29 10.11
C TRP A 119 9.97 0.19 8.71
N ALA A 120 9.11 0.00 7.71
CA ALA A 120 9.37 0.43 6.33
C ALA A 120 9.51 1.96 6.20
N LEU A 121 8.87 2.73 7.08
CA LEU A 121 9.01 4.19 7.12
C LEU A 121 10.33 4.61 7.80
N GLU A 122 10.69 3.98 8.92
CA GLU A 122 11.85 4.36 9.75
C GLU A 122 13.20 3.84 9.23
N VAL A 123 13.22 2.66 8.61
CA VAL A 123 14.46 2.03 8.15
C VAL A 123 15.17 2.92 7.11
N PRO A 124 16.50 3.12 7.19
CA PRO A 124 17.21 3.86 6.16
C PRO A 124 17.05 3.18 4.79
N ALA A 125 16.99 3.99 3.73
CA ALA A 125 16.92 3.44 2.38
C ALA A 125 18.23 2.70 2.07
N GLU A 126 18.10 1.48 1.58
CA GLU A 126 19.23 0.66 1.15
C GLU A 126 19.84 1.23 -0.14
N SER A 127 21.16 1.18 -0.24
CA SER A 127 21.89 1.65 -1.41
C SER A 127 22.18 0.51 -2.38
N VAL A 128 22.13 0.79 -3.69
CA VAL A 128 22.40 -0.21 -4.74
C VAL A 128 23.90 -0.54 -4.85
N TYR A 129 24.78 0.29 -4.28
CA TYR A 129 26.24 0.20 -4.39
C TYR A 129 26.81 -1.00 -3.61
#